data_AF-G3PQU7-F1
#
_entry.id   AF-G3PQU7-F1
#
_cell.length_a   1.000
_cell.length_b   1.000
_cell.length_c   1.000
_cell.angle_alpha   90.00
_cell.angle_beta   90.00
_cell.angle_gamma   90.00
#
_symmetry.space_group_name_H-M   'P 1'
#
loop_
_entity.id
_entity.type
_entity.pdbx_description
1 polymer ?
#
loop_
_entity_poly.entity_id
_entity_poly.type
_entity_poly.pdbx_seq_one_letter_code
_entity_poly.pdbx_strand_id
1 'polypeptide(L)'
;SALAATYTVYDNSAAPKAQLCSTEGLACSLSNITSSNLVITATNTAGESETTTVKTDVSTQGRKRRDLSGQKPEHGGLWAPVLKVTQATATVIFIEWSPIDGASHYRLVIREQSSSSEPQAITVLGESIILTDLGPHSAYCFSVSAAGGPESEPACVQTGPVRR
;
A
#
# COMPACT_ATOMS: atom_id res chain seq x y z
N SER A 1 -0.05 4.29 -25.72
CA SER A 1 -0.18 4.30 -24.25
C SER A 1 -1.54 4.87 -23.94
N ALA A 2 -2.46 4.07 -23.43
CA ALA A 2 -3.79 4.52 -23.02
C ALA A 2 -3.85 4.36 -21.50
N LEU A 3 -4.23 5.44 -20.79
CA LEU A 3 -4.41 5.39 -19.34
C LEU A 3 -5.44 4.30 -19.00
N ALA A 4 -5.25 3.61 -17.87
CA ALA A 4 -6.25 2.70 -17.37
C ALA A 4 -7.49 3.51 -16.98
N ALA A 5 -8.69 3.01 -17.32
CA ALA A 5 -9.92 3.57 -16.80
C ALA A 5 -10.22 3.01 -15.41
N THR A 6 -9.81 1.76 -15.15
CA THR A 6 -10.06 1.08 -13.88
C THR A 6 -8.94 0.09 -13.57
N TYR A 7 -8.46 0.09 -12.33
CA TYR A 7 -7.61 -0.96 -11.79
C TYR A 7 -8.44 -1.87 -10.90
N THR A 8 -8.28 -3.18 -11.06
CA THR A 8 -8.95 -4.17 -10.23
C THR A 8 -7.94 -5.13 -9.61
N VAL A 9 -8.10 -5.35 -8.31
CA VAL A 9 -7.23 -6.19 -7.49
C VAL A 9 -7.99 -7.46 -7.16
N TYR A 10 -7.36 -8.61 -7.40
CA TYR A 10 -7.92 -9.92 -7.16
C TYR A 10 -7.04 -10.74 -6.23
N ASP A 11 -7.69 -11.56 -5.41
CA ASP A 11 -7.07 -12.72 -4.80
C ASP A 11 -7.08 -13.88 -5.81
N ASN A 12 -5.89 -14.34 -6.18
CA ASN A 12 -5.66 -15.42 -7.14
C ASN A 12 -5.36 -16.77 -6.47
N SER A 13 -5.76 -16.94 -5.20
CA SER A 13 -5.59 -18.19 -4.44
C SER A 13 -6.62 -19.28 -4.79
N ALA A 14 -7.76 -18.92 -5.40
CA ALA A 14 -8.84 -19.83 -5.78
C ALA A 14 -9.41 -19.51 -7.17
N ALA A 15 -10.17 -20.45 -7.73
CA ALA A 15 -10.88 -20.29 -9.00
C ALA A 15 -12.40 -20.38 -8.79
N PRO A 16 -13.20 -19.37 -9.18
CA PRO A 16 -12.80 -18.11 -9.82
C PRO A 16 -12.05 -17.17 -8.85
N LYS A 17 -11.26 -16.25 -9.41
CA LYS A 17 -10.53 -15.23 -8.62
C LYS A 17 -11.53 -14.35 -7.86
N ALA A 18 -11.22 -14.01 -6.61
CA ALA A 18 -12.07 -13.13 -5.81
C ALA A 18 -11.64 -11.67 -5.97
N GLN A 19 -12.54 -10.78 -6.37
CA GLN A 19 -12.24 -9.34 -6.43
C GLN A 19 -12.13 -8.78 -5.01
N LEU A 20 -11.00 -8.16 -4.71
CA LEU A 20 -10.74 -7.53 -3.42
C LEU A 20 -11.12 -6.06 -3.45
N CYS A 21 -10.78 -5.36 -4.52
CA CYS A 21 -10.99 -3.92 -4.62
C CYS A 21 -10.89 -3.45 -6.09
N SER A 22 -11.52 -2.32 -6.42
CA SER A 22 -11.44 -1.69 -7.74
C SER A 22 -11.47 -0.16 -7.62
N THR A 23 -10.71 0.54 -8.45
CA THR A 23 -10.61 2.01 -8.42
C THR A 23 -10.35 2.58 -9.82
N GLU A 24 -10.96 3.74 -10.11
CA GLU A 24 -10.64 4.58 -11.28
C GLU A 24 -9.69 5.73 -10.91
N GLY A 25 -9.33 5.84 -9.64
CA GLY A 25 -8.46 6.89 -9.12
C GLY A 25 -7.13 6.36 -8.62
N LEU A 26 -6.43 7.19 -7.85
CA LEU A 26 -5.09 6.92 -7.32
C LEU A 26 -5.01 5.72 -6.38
N ALA A 27 -6.11 5.34 -5.72
CA ALA A 27 -5.99 4.47 -4.55
C ALA A 27 -7.18 3.54 -4.34
N CYS A 28 -6.89 2.40 -3.70
CA CYS A 28 -7.87 1.40 -3.32
C CYS A 28 -7.43 0.70 -2.03
N SER A 29 -8.26 0.78 -0.98
CA SER A 29 -7.95 0.18 0.33
C SER A 29 -8.19 -1.33 0.32
N LEU A 30 -7.31 -2.06 1.00
CA LEU A 30 -7.43 -3.51 1.17
C LEU A 30 -7.58 -3.83 2.66
N SER A 31 -8.59 -4.63 3.00
CA SER A 31 -8.84 -5.07 4.39
C SER A 31 -8.89 -6.58 4.49
N ASN A 32 -8.39 -7.12 5.61
CA ASN A 32 -8.40 -8.56 5.92
C ASN A 32 -7.75 -9.45 4.85
N ILE A 33 -6.68 -8.98 4.21
CA ILE A 33 -5.97 -9.77 3.20
C ILE A 33 -5.16 -10.88 3.87
N THR A 34 -5.49 -12.12 3.55
CA THR A 34 -4.79 -13.33 4.03
C THR A 34 -4.01 -14.04 2.92
N SER A 35 -4.13 -13.58 1.68
CA SER A 35 -3.52 -14.19 0.51
C SER A 35 -2.21 -13.50 0.13
N SER A 36 -1.18 -14.32 -0.12
CA SER A 36 0.10 -13.87 -0.66
C SER A 36 0.12 -13.80 -2.20
N ASN A 37 -0.97 -14.22 -2.85
CA ASN A 37 -1.08 -14.31 -4.31
C ASN A 37 -2.12 -13.31 -4.82
N LEU A 38 -1.79 -12.03 -4.67
CA LEU A 38 -2.60 -10.95 -5.20
C LEU A 38 -2.20 -10.63 -6.63
N VAL A 39 -3.19 -10.28 -7.44
CA VAL A 39 -2.95 -9.84 -8.80
C VAL A 39 -3.74 -8.59 -9.15
N ILE A 40 -3.18 -7.76 -10.02
CA ILE A 40 -3.79 -6.52 -10.51
C ILE A 40 -3.97 -6.61 -12.02
N THR A 41 -5.12 -6.15 -12.50
CA THR A 41 -5.38 -5.86 -13.91
C THR A 41 -5.81 -4.40 -14.08
N ALA A 42 -5.49 -3.85 -15.24
CA ALA A 42 -5.89 -2.51 -15.65
C ALA A 42 -6.78 -2.62 -16.90
N THR A 43 -7.92 -1.96 -16.90
CA THR A 43 -8.89 -2.03 -18.00
C THR A 43 -9.16 -0.64 -18.55
N ASN A 44 -9.24 -0.52 -19.87
CA ASN A 44 -9.70 0.68 -20.57
C ASN A 44 -10.51 0.32 -21.81
N THR A 45 -10.84 1.30 -22.65
CA THR A 45 -11.61 1.10 -23.89
C THR A 45 -10.91 0.20 -24.91
N ALA A 46 -9.58 0.01 -24.81
CA ALA A 46 -8.82 -0.88 -25.69
C ALA A 46 -8.81 -2.34 -25.19
N GLY A 47 -9.15 -2.59 -23.93
CA GLY A 47 -9.19 -3.92 -23.32
C GLY A 47 -8.56 -3.98 -21.93
N GLU A 48 -8.36 -5.19 -21.45
CA GLU A 48 -7.72 -5.50 -20.17
C GLU A 48 -6.23 -5.81 -20.35
N SER A 49 -5.41 -5.38 -19.39
CA SER A 49 -3.98 -5.62 -19.36
C SER A 49 -3.63 -7.07 -19.02
N GLU A 50 -2.37 -7.44 -19.22
CA GLU A 50 -1.83 -8.62 -18.57
C GLU A 50 -1.90 -8.48 -17.04
N THR A 51 -2.01 -9.63 -16.38
CA THR A 51 -2.08 -9.72 -14.92
C THR A 51 -0.71 -9.46 -14.30
N THR A 52 -0.63 -8.51 -13.37
CA THR A 52 0.60 -8.24 -12.58
C THR A 52 0.48 -8.85 -11.20
N THR A 53 1.46 -9.66 -10.77
CA THR A 53 1.53 -10.17 -9.40
C THR A 53 2.01 -9.11 -8.43
N VAL A 54 1.27 -8.93 -7.33
CA VAL A 54 1.67 -8.11 -6.20
C VAL A 54 2.22 -9.04 -5.11
N LYS A 55 3.50 -8.87 -4.77
CA LYS A 55 4.09 -9.59 -3.64
C LYS A 55 3.63 -8.92 -2.36
N THR A 56 2.82 -9.64 -1.59
CA THR A 56 2.44 -9.23 -0.23
C THR A 56 3.20 -10.12 0.75
N ASP A 57 3.83 -9.52 1.76
CA ASP A 57 4.42 -10.31 2.83
C ASP A 57 3.33 -10.59 3.86
N VAL A 58 2.39 -11.48 3.51
CA VAL A 58 1.42 -12.03 4.47
C VAL A 58 2.15 -12.96 5.42
N SER A 59 2.92 -12.37 6.33
CA SER A 59 3.40 -13.05 7.51
C SER A 59 2.14 -13.29 8.34
N THR A 60 1.60 -14.50 8.27
CA THR A 60 0.62 -14.98 9.25
C THR A 60 1.16 -14.60 10.62
N GLN A 61 0.43 -13.78 11.37
CA GLN A 61 0.74 -13.43 12.75
C GLN A 61 0.96 -14.72 13.55
N GLY A 62 2.21 -15.12 13.69
CA GLY A 62 2.56 -16.45 14.14
C GLY A 62 4.06 -16.67 14.07
N ARG A 63 4.76 -16.22 15.13
CA ARG A 63 6.16 -16.54 15.48
C ARG A 63 7.25 -15.68 14.82
N LYS A 64 7.47 -14.48 15.35
CA LYS A 64 8.60 -14.21 16.26
C LYS A 64 8.47 -12.78 16.78
N ARG A 65 8.17 -12.65 18.06
CA ARG A 65 8.68 -11.52 18.85
C ARG A 65 10.20 -11.55 18.67
N ARG A 66 10.73 -10.75 17.75
CA ARG A 66 12.04 -10.18 17.98
C ARG A 66 11.75 -8.97 18.83
N ASP A 67 12.15 -9.07 20.09
CA ASP A 67 12.22 -7.93 21.00
C ASP A 67 13.10 -6.86 20.33
N LEU A 68 12.47 -6.00 19.53
CA LEU A 68 13.00 -4.70 19.24
C LEU A 68 12.61 -3.88 20.45
N SER A 69 13.61 -3.61 21.29
CA SER A 69 13.59 -2.64 22.36
C SER A 69 13.27 -1.24 21.80
N GLY A 70 12.03 -1.04 21.37
CA GLY A 70 11.43 0.26 21.10
C GLY A 70 10.96 0.81 22.43
N GLN A 71 11.48 1.99 22.78
CA GLN A 71 11.05 2.72 23.96
C GLN A 71 9.53 2.78 23.98
N LYS A 72 8.91 2.23 25.03
CA LYS A 72 7.48 2.38 25.27
C LYS A 72 7.18 3.89 25.30
N PRO A 73 6.16 4.39 24.59
CA PRO A 73 5.70 5.76 24.77
C PRO A 73 5.38 5.96 26.25
N GLU A 74 6.18 6.78 26.92
CA GLU A 74 5.87 7.25 28.27
C GLU A 74 4.50 7.94 28.19
N HIS A 75 3.56 7.52 29.04
CA HIS A 75 2.13 7.94 29.04
C HIS A 75 1.22 7.34 27.96
N GLY A 76 1.17 6.01 27.81
CA GLY A 76 0.02 5.32 27.19
C GLY A 76 -0.32 5.74 25.75
N GLY A 77 0.63 6.36 25.05
CA GLY A 77 0.47 6.84 23.68
C GLY A 77 0.50 5.68 22.68
N LEU A 78 -0.13 5.90 21.53
CA LEU A 78 -0.07 4.98 20.40
C LEU A 78 1.35 4.90 19.85
N TRP A 79 1.76 3.72 19.36
CA TRP A 79 3.00 3.56 18.61
C TRP A 79 2.83 4.04 17.17
N ALA A 80 3.95 4.45 16.55
CA ALA A 80 3.98 4.71 15.12
C ALA A 80 3.96 3.37 14.36
N PRO A 81 3.16 3.23 13.28
CA PRO A 81 3.17 2.02 12.47
C PRO A 81 4.52 1.82 11.77
N VAL A 82 4.94 0.56 11.58
CA VAL A 82 6.10 0.20 10.76
C VAL A 82 5.63 0.02 9.32
N LEU A 83 6.11 0.88 8.43
CA LEU A 83 5.70 0.93 7.02
C LEU A 83 6.56 0.00 6.14
N LYS A 84 5.92 -0.65 5.17
CA LYS A 84 6.56 -1.45 4.13
C LYS A 84 5.99 -1.09 2.76
N VAL A 85 6.88 -0.82 1.81
CA VAL A 85 6.53 -0.35 0.47
C VAL A 85 7.08 -1.32 -0.57
N THR A 86 6.19 -1.83 -1.41
CA THR A 86 6.52 -2.80 -2.46
C THR A 86 6.08 -2.24 -3.81
N GLN A 87 7.03 -2.02 -4.72
CA GLN A 87 6.71 -1.64 -6.08
C GLN A 87 6.17 -2.84 -6.88
N ALA A 88 4.95 -2.73 -7.39
CA ALA A 88 4.34 -3.77 -8.23
C ALA A 88 4.62 -3.55 -9.73
N THR A 89 4.54 -2.29 -10.19
CA THR A 89 4.86 -1.89 -11.57
C THR A 89 5.54 -0.52 -11.61
N ALA A 90 5.81 0.00 -12.80
CA ALA A 90 6.30 1.37 -12.98
C ALA A 90 5.33 2.46 -12.50
N THR A 91 4.06 2.15 -12.24
CA THR A 91 3.03 3.12 -11.85
C THR A 91 2.15 2.64 -10.70
N VAL A 92 2.43 1.44 -10.15
CA VAL A 92 1.63 0.81 -9.10
C VAL A 92 2.52 0.40 -7.93
N ILE A 93 2.11 0.80 -6.72
CA ILE A 93 2.79 0.49 -5.47
C ILE A 93 1.79 -0.13 -4.49
N PHE A 94 2.20 -1.20 -3.83
CA PHE A 94 1.51 -1.79 -2.69
C PHE A 94 2.18 -1.33 -1.40
N ILE A 95 1.37 -0.86 -0.45
CA ILE A 95 1.84 -0.37 0.84
C ILE A 95 1.10 -1.14 1.94
N GLU A 96 1.85 -1.63 2.92
CA GLU A 96 1.33 -2.29 4.12
C GLU A 96 2.05 -1.77 5.37
N TRP A 97 1.39 -1.80 6.53
CA TRP A 97 1.98 -1.39 7.80
C TRP A 97 1.56 -2.26 8.98
N SER A 98 2.31 -2.18 10.08
CA SER A 98 1.97 -2.90 11.31
C SER A 98 0.68 -2.37 11.94
N PRO A 99 -0.24 -3.25 12.40
CA PRO A 99 -1.45 -2.82 13.09
C PRO A 99 -1.11 -2.14 14.43
N ILE A 100 -1.89 -1.12 14.78
CA ILE A 100 -1.84 -0.42 16.06
C ILE A 100 -3.13 -0.73 16.83
N ASP A 101 -2.99 -1.34 18.01
CA ASP A 101 -4.13 -1.67 18.86
C ASP A 101 -4.94 -0.41 19.21
N GLY A 102 -6.25 -0.47 18.96
CA GLY A 102 -7.18 0.63 19.21
C GLY A 102 -7.26 1.67 18.08
N ALA A 103 -6.50 1.54 16.99
CA ALA A 103 -6.64 2.40 15.82
C ALA A 103 -7.95 2.12 15.07
N SER A 104 -8.74 3.16 14.83
CA SER A 104 -9.98 3.06 14.02
C SER A 104 -9.73 3.21 12.52
N HIS A 105 -8.70 3.96 12.15
CA HIS A 105 -8.24 4.19 10.79
C HIS A 105 -6.80 4.70 10.80
N TYR A 106 -6.21 4.77 9.62
CA TYR A 106 -4.88 5.31 9.39
C TYR A 106 -4.92 6.48 8.42
N ARG A 107 -3.94 7.37 8.53
CA ARG A 107 -3.70 8.44 7.57
C ARG A 107 -2.37 8.18 6.86
N LEU A 108 -2.44 7.90 5.57
CA LEU A 108 -1.27 7.78 4.69
C LEU A 108 -0.96 9.15 4.08
N VAL A 109 0.28 9.61 4.20
CA VAL A 109 0.81 10.79 3.52
C VAL A 109 1.69 10.33 2.35
N ILE A 110 1.50 10.97 1.20
CA ILE A 110 2.18 10.68 -0.05
C ILE A 110 2.86 11.98 -0.51
N ARG A 111 4.19 11.93 -0.70
CA ARG A 111 4.97 13.06 -1.21
C ARG A 111 5.75 12.63 -2.45
N GLU A 112 5.51 13.31 -3.57
CA GLU A 112 6.36 13.22 -4.75
C GLU A 112 7.55 14.17 -4.59
N GLN A 113 8.77 13.66 -4.56
CA GLN A 113 9.97 14.41 -4.18
C GLN A 113 10.42 15.43 -5.24
N SER A 114 10.11 15.17 -6.51
CA SER A 114 10.41 16.08 -7.63
C SER A 114 9.38 17.19 -7.80
N SER A 115 8.26 17.12 -7.08
CA SER A 115 7.17 18.08 -7.20
C SER A 115 7.23 19.11 -6.07
N SER A 116 6.88 20.36 -6.40
CA SER A 116 6.60 21.40 -5.39
C SER A 116 5.16 21.33 -4.87
N SER A 117 4.37 20.35 -5.31
CA SER A 117 3.00 20.16 -4.85
C SER A 117 2.94 19.80 -3.36
N GLU A 118 1.85 20.20 -2.74
CA GLU A 118 1.54 19.78 -1.37
C GLU A 118 1.40 18.25 -1.28
N PRO A 119 1.82 17.63 -0.15
CA PRO A 119 1.61 16.21 0.07
C PRO A 119 0.13 15.85 0.01
N GLN A 120 -0.17 14.73 -0.63
CA GLN A 120 -1.50 14.16 -0.60
C GLN A 120 -1.68 13.31 0.66
N ALA A 121 -2.88 13.31 1.23
CA ALA A 121 -3.22 12.45 2.34
C ALA A 121 -4.48 11.63 2.06
N ILE A 122 -4.47 10.36 2.47
CA ILE A 122 -5.56 9.41 2.27
C ILE A 122 -5.88 8.76 3.62
N THR A 123 -7.17 8.69 3.94
CA THR A 123 -7.66 7.92 5.09
C THR A 123 -7.88 6.47 4.65
N VAL A 124 -7.30 5.52 5.39
CA VAL A 124 -7.35 4.09 5.07
C VAL A 124 -8.00 3.32 6.21
N LEU A 125 -8.96 2.47 5.85
CA LEU A 125 -9.55 1.48 6.77
C LEU A 125 -8.79 0.16 6.56
N GLY A 126 -8.11 -0.31 7.60
CA GLY A 126 -7.20 -1.46 7.55
C GLY A 126 -5.73 -1.06 7.37
N GLU A 127 -4.89 -2.06 7.15
CA GLU A 127 -3.42 -1.94 7.26
C GLU A 127 -2.70 -1.94 5.92
N SER A 128 -3.43 -1.85 4.81
CA SER A 128 -2.84 -1.92 3.48
C SER A 128 -3.64 -1.20 2.41
N ILE A 129 -2.94 -0.76 1.36
CA ILE A 129 -3.49 0.04 0.26
C ILE A 129 -2.67 -0.18 -1.01
N ILE A 130 -3.35 -0.13 -2.14
CA ILE A 130 -2.70 -0.07 -3.46
C ILE A 130 -2.83 1.36 -3.98
N LEU A 131 -1.70 1.91 -4.43
CA LEU A 131 -1.61 3.17 -5.16
C LEU A 131 -1.37 2.88 -6.65
N THR A 132 -2.12 3.54 -7.50
CA THR A 132 -2.15 3.42 -8.96
C THR A 132 -1.90 4.77 -9.60
N ASP A 133 -1.70 4.81 -10.92
CA ASP A 133 -1.49 6.06 -11.68
C ASP A 133 -0.35 6.96 -11.16
N LEU A 134 0.65 6.36 -10.53
CA LEU A 134 1.86 7.06 -10.12
C LEU A 134 2.72 7.41 -11.35
N GLY A 135 3.42 8.54 -11.29
CA GLY A 135 4.38 8.91 -12.32
C GLY A 135 5.48 7.86 -12.43
N PRO A 136 5.82 7.37 -13.65
CA PRO A 136 6.93 6.45 -13.82
C PRO A 136 8.27 7.19 -13.71
N HIS A 137 9.29 6.58 -13.11
CA HIS A 137 10.60 7.20 -12.86
C HIS A 137 10.56 8.38 -11.88
N SER A 138 9.53 8.43 -11.03
CA SER A 138 9.34 9.45 -9.99
C SER A 138 9.67 8.90 -8.60
N ALA A 139 10.22 9.77 -7.75
CA ALA A 139 10.54 9.45 -6.36
C ALA A 139 9.36 9.79 -5.46
N TYR A 140 8.86 8.80 -4.72
CA TYR A 140 7.80 8.99 -3.74
C TYR A 140 8.30 8.62 -2.34
N CYS A 141 7.89 9.40 -1.34
CA CYS A 141 8.04 9.07 0.07
C CYS A 141 6.68 8.97 0.73
N PHE A 142 6.53 7.95 1.58
CA PHE A 142 5.30 7.61 2.26
C PHE A 142 5.50 7.58 3.76
N SER A 143 4.49 8.02 4.49
CA SER A 143 4.45 7.94 5.94
C SER A 143 3.03 7.70 6.40
N VAL A 144 2.86 6.98 7.51
CA VAL A 144 1.55 6.58 8.01
C VAL A 144 1.42 6.86 9.51
N SER A 145 0.25 7.29 9.94
CA SER A 145 -0.09 7.38 11.36
C SER A 145 -1.43 6.69 11.64
N ALA A 146 -1.54 6.07 12.81
CA ALA A 146 -2.84 5.73 13.36
C ALA A 146 -3.58 7.03 13.75
N ALA A 147 -4.91 7.01 13.74
CA ALA A 147 -5.72 8.16 14.15
C ALA A 147 -5.31 8.69 15.54
N GLY A 148 -4.79 9.93 15.59
CA GLY A 148 -4.31 10.57 16.82
C GLY A 148 -2.97 10.02 17.35
N GLY A 149 -2.29 9.16 16.60
CA GLY A 149 -0.97 8.62 16.92
C GLY A 149 0.17 9.33 16.20
N PRO A 150 1.43 9.00 16.56
CA PRO A 150 2.60 9.52 15.88
C PRO A 150 2.71 8.96 14.45
N GLU A 151 3.39 9.72 13.60
CA GLU A 151 3.70 9.34 12.23
C GLU A 151 4.91 8.39 12.18
N SER A 152 4.89 7.45 11.23
CA SER A 152 5.99 6.53 10.98
C SER A 152 7.24 7.25 10.46
N GLU A 153 8.39 6.59 10.58
CA GLU A 153 9.53 6.93 9.72
C GLU A 153 9.12 6.83 8.23
N PRO A 154 9.58 7.77 7.38
CA PRO A 154 9.21 7.78 5.98
C PRO A 154 9.89 6.64 5.20
N ALA A 155 9.13 5.96 4.35
CA ALA A 155 9.64 4.97 3.41
C ALA A 155 9.58 5.53 1.98
N CYS A 156 10.73 5.58 1.31
CA CYS A 156 10.84 6.14 -0.04
C CYS A 156 11.14 5.07 -1.09
N VAL A 157 10.63 5.26 -2.30
CA VAL A 157 10.81 4.36 -3.44
C VAL A 157 10.87 5.17 -4.73
N GLN A 158 11.65 4.68 -5.69
CA GLN A 158 11.69 5.20 -7.05
C GLN A 158 10.83 4.31 -7.93
N THR A 159 9.81 4.86 -8.56
CA THR A 159 9.02 4.12 -9.54
C THR A 159 9.83 3.91 -10.83
N GLY A 160 9.50 2.89 -11.61
CA GLY A 160 10.26 2.49 -12.78
C GLY A 160 10.12 0.99 -13.10
N PRO A 161 10.83 0.47 -14.11
CA PRO A 161 10.76 -0.96 -14.43
C PRO A 161 11.17 -1.81 -13.23
N VAL A 162 10.29 -2.72 -12.82
CA VAL A 162 10.62 -3.69 -11.77
C VAL A 162 11.69 -4.62 -12.31
N ARG A 163 12.90 -4.56 -11.74
CA ARG A 163 13.99 -5.46 -12.13
C ARG A 163 13.61 -6.88 -11.69
N ARG A 164 13.62 -7.82 -12.65
CA ARG A 164 13.35 -9.24 -12.42
C ARG A 164 14.48 -9.92 -11.66
#